data_AF-V2X2X1-F1
#
_entry.id   AF-V2X2X1-F1
#
_cell.length_a   1.000
_cell.length_b   1.000
_cell.length_c   1.000
_cell.angle_alpha   90.00
_cell.angle_beta   90.00
_cell.angle_gamma   90.00
#
_symmetry.space_group_name_H-M   'P 1'
#
loop_
_entity.id
_entity.type
_entity.pdbx_description
1 polymer ?
#
loop_
_entity_poly.entity_id
_entity_poly.type
_entity_poly.pdbx_seq_one_letter_code
_entity_poly.pdbx_strand_id
1 'polypeptide(L)'
;WVYLGESFPLRVRPKSIALGSATNWLWNFLLSFFAPKIAADIGPLILMIFFGMLVFGFVYVWLFIPETKGLSLEEVDEMYRAGVKPWNSVNWKPHLLDNVHKKHEVQEDDMSKSHDV
;
A
#
# COMPACT_ATOMS: atom_id res chain seq x y z
N TRP A 1 0.33 -6.10 -8.11
CA TRP A 1 1.31 -7.16 -7.80
C TRP A 1 2.24 -6.74 -6.66
N VAL A 2 3.02 -5.66 -6.82
CA VAL A 2 3.95 -5.18 -5.80
C VAL A 2 3.23 -4.72 -4.52
N TYR A 3 2.17 -3.91 -4.66
CA TYR A 3 1.37 -3.41 -3.54
C TYR A 3 0.74 -4.50 -2.65
N LEU A 4 0.27 -5.60 -3.27
CA LEU A 4 -0.29 -6.75 -2.56
C LEU A 4 0.79 -7.55 -1.80
N GLY A 5 2.06 -7.40 -2.19
CA GLY A 5 3.20 -8.05 -1.54
C GLY A 5 3.72 -7.29 -0.33
N GLU A 6 3.59 -5.95 -0.33
CA GLU A 6 4.04 -5.06 0.75
C GLU A 6 2.95 -4.80 1.81
N SER A 7 1.67 -4.79 1.43
CA SER A 7 0.58 -4.42 2.34
C SER A 7 0.05 -5.57 3.22
N PHE A 8 0.37 -6.83 2.90
CA PHE A 8 -0.27 -7.99 3.54
C PHE A 8 0.73 -8.87 4.30
N PRO A 9 0.38 -9.35 5.52
CA PRO A 9 1.24 -10.24 6.28
C PRO A 9 1.46 -11.59 5.58
N LEU A 10 2.63 -12.21 5.81
CA LEU A 10 3.13 -13.40 5.11
C LEU A 10 2.10 -14.54 4.98
N ARG A 11 1.22 -14.70 5.98
CA ARG A 11 0.21 -15.78 6.02
C ARG A 11 -0.94 -15.59 5.01
N VAL A 12 -1.35 -14.36 4.71
CA VAL A 12 -2.49 -14.06 3.81
C VAL A 12 -2.04 -13.54 2.45
N ARG A 13 -0.76 -13.21 2.31
CA ARG A 13 -0.13 -12.77 1.07
C ARG A 13 -0.37 -13.71 -0.13
N PRO A 14 -0.24 -15.05 -0.03
CA PRO A 14 -0.47 -15.93 -1.18
C PRO A 14 -1.91 -15.85 -1.71
N LYS A 15 -2.89 -15.78 -0.80
CA LYS A 15 -4.31 -15.65 -1.14
C LYS A 15 -4.60 -14.29 -1.79
N SER A 16 -4.01 -13.22 -1.26
CA SER A 16 -4.16 -11.86 -1.79
C SER A 16 -3.54 -11.72 -3.18
N ILE A 17 -2.37 -12.32 -3.41
CA ILE A 17 -1.73 -12.36 -4.73
C ILE A 17 -2.57 -13.17 -5.72
N ALA A 18 -3.10 -14.33 -5.32
CA ALA A 18 -3.97 -15.15 -6.17
C ALA A 18 -5.25 -14.40 -6.57
N LEU A 19 -5.91 -13.74 -5.61
CA LEU A 19 -7.10 -12.91 -5.87
C LEU A 19 -6.77 -11.70 -6.76
N GLY A 20 -5.62 -11.05 -6.54
CA GLY A 20 -5.15 -9.94 -7.37
C GLY A 20 -4.92 -10.36 -8.83
N SER A 21 -4.27 -11.51 -9.04
CA SER A 21 -4.08 -12.09 -10.38
C SER A 21 -5.42 -12.48 -11.00
N ALA A 22 -6.29 -13.20 -10.28
CA ALA A 22 -7.62 -13.59 -10.79
C ALA A 22 -8.46 -12.37 -11.18
N THR A 23 -8.45 -11.31 -10.37
CA THR A 23 -9.14 -10.05 -10.67
C THR A 23 -8.57 -9.36 -11.90
N ASN A 24 -7.24 -9.38 -12.07
CA ASN A 24 -6.59 -8.83 -13.27
C ASN A 24 -7.02 -9.59 -14.53
N TRP A 25 -7.00 -10.92 -14.50
CA TRP A 25 -7.46 -11.74 -15.61
C TRP A 25 -8.94 -11.57 -15.90
N LEU A 26 -9.77 -11.45 -14.86
CA LEU A 26 -11.19 -11.15 -14.99
C LEU A 26 -11.43 -9.80 -15.67
N TRP A 27 -10.73 -8.75 -15.25
CA TRP A 27 -10.85 -7.44 -15.89
C TRP A 27 -10.37 -7.44 -17.34
N ASN A 28 -9.29 -8.17 -17.67
CA ASN A 28 -8.87 -8.35 -19.05
C ASN A 28 -9.92 -9.06 -19.90
N PHE A 29 -10.61 -10.07 -19.34
CA PHE A 29 -11.73 -10.74 -20.01
C PHE A 29 -12.91 -9.79 -20.22
N LEU A 30 -13.32 -9.05 -19.19
CA LEU A 30 -14.42 -8.10 -19.26
C LEU A 30 -14.12 -7.00 -20.30
N LEU A 31 -12.90 -6.45 -20.30
CA LEU A 31 -12.49 -5.47 -21.31
C LEU A 31 -12.53 -6.06 -22.71
N SER A 32 -11.97 -7.26 -22.92
CA SER A 32 -12.01 -7.92 -24.24
C SER A 32 -13.43 -8.23 -24.73
N PHE A 33 -14.36 -8.52 -23.83
CA PHE A 33 -15.75 -8.82 -24.17
C PHE A 33 -16.61 -7.56 -24.39
N PHE A 34 -16.45 -6.56 -23.53
CA PHE A 34 -17.29 -5.34 -23.55
C PHE A 34 -16.72 -4.23 -24.44
N ALA A 35 -15.39 -4.06 -24.50
CA ALA A 35 -14.77 -3.00 -25.30
C ALA A 35 -15.20 -3.02 -26.78
N PRO A 36 -15.20 -4.16 -27.51
CA PRO A 36 -15.66 -4.16 -28.91
C PRO A 36 -17.16 -3.89 -29.05
N LYS A 37 -18.00 -4.33 -28.11
CA LYS A 37 -19.45 -4.03 -28.14
C LYS A 37 -19.73 -2.55 -27.92
N ILE A 38 -19.08 -1.95 -26.93
CA ILE A 38 -19.26 -0.53 -26.61
C ILE A 38 -18.64 0.35 -27.70
N ALA A 39 -17.48 -0.05 -28.25
CA ALA A 39 -16.86 0.68 -29.35
C ALA A 39 -17.70 0.64 -30.64
N ALA A 40 -18.48 -0.42 -30.87
CA ALA A 40 -19.39 -0.50 -32.01
C ALA A 40 -20.57 0.49 -31.93
N ASP A 41 -21.10 0.75 -30.72
CA ASP A 41 -22.22 1.69 -30.53
C ASP A 41 -21.79 3.15 -30.38
N ILE A 42 -20.65 3.38 -29.71
CA ILE A 42 -20.25 4.71 -29.21
C ILE A 42 -19.02 5.29 -29.94
N GLY A 43 -18.31 4.50 -30.74
CA GLY A 43 -17.15 4.96 -31.50
C GLY A 43 -16.03 5.52 -30.61
N PRO A 44 -15.34 6.62 -30.98
CA PRO A 44 -14.19 7.16 -30.24
C PRO A 44 -14.53 7.67 -28.82
N LEU A 45 -15.80 7.83 -28.48
CA LEU A 45 -16.25 8.24 -27.14
C LEU A 45 -15.96 7.19 -26.05
N ILE A 46 -15.59 5.96 -26.41
CA ILE A 46 -15.06 4.96 -25.46
C ILE A 46 -13.91 5.52 -24.61
N LEU A 47 -13.11 6.44 -25.17
CA LEU A 47 -11.99 7.10 -24.48
C LEU A 47 -12.44 7.92 -23.27
N MET A 48 -13.65 8.49 -23.30
CA MET A 48 -14.21 9.23 -22.16
C MET A 48 -14.55 8.30 -20.99
N ILE A 49 -14.96 7.06 -21.25
CA ILE A 49 -15.20 6.04 -20.23
C ILE A 49 -13.87 5.64 -19.58
N PHE A 50 -12.83 5.42 -20.40
CA PHE A 50 -11.48 5.17 -19.87
C PHE A 50 -10.97 6.33 -19.04
N PHE A 51 -11.19 7.57 -19.48
CA PHE A 51 -10.84 8.77 -18.72
C PHE A 51 -11.59 8.83 -17.38
N GLY A 52 -12.89 8.56 -17.36
CA GLY A 52 -13.68 8.50 -16.12
C GLY A 52 -13.17 7.44 -15.14
N MET A 53 -12.79 6.26 -15.65
CA MET A 53 -12.21 5.19 -14.85
C MET A 53 -10.83 5.58 -14.25
N LEU A 54 -10.02 6.32 -15.01
CA LEU A 54 -8.73 6.85 -14.51
C LEU A 54 -8.93 7.88 -13.39
N VAL A 55 -9.87 8.81 -13.56
CA VAL A 55 -10.18 9.83 -12.54
C VAL A 55 -10.75 9.16 -11.28
N PHE A 56 -11.66 8.20 -11.43
CA PHE A 56 -12.17 7.43 -10.31
C PHE A 56 -11.06 6.68 -9.58
N GLY A 57 -10.15 6.03 -10.31
CA GLY A 57 -8.97 5.38 -9.75
C GLY A 57 -8.09 6.34 -8.97
N PHE A 58 -7.84 7.55 -9.51
CA PHE A 58 -7.05 8.58 -8.83
C PHE A 58 -7.69 9.02 -7.51
N VAL A 59 -8.99 9.30 -7.51
CA VAL A 59 -9.73 9.69 -6.28
C VAL A 59 -9.74 8.56 -5.26
N TYR A 60 -9.93 7.31 -5.70
CA TYR A 60 -9.90 6.15 -4.82
C TYR A 60 -8.53 5.98 -4.15
N VAL A 61 -7.44 6.05 -4.93
CA VAL A 61 -6.07 5.95 -4.40
C VAL A 61 -5.82 7.06 -3.39
N TRP A 62 -6.20 8.30 -3.71
CA TRP A 62 -6.00 9.45 -2.84
C TRP A 62 -6.76 9.36 -1.51
N LEU A 63 -7.95 8.76 -1.50
CA LEU A 63 -8.79 8.64 -0.30
C LEU A 63 -8.51 7.41 0.56
N PHE A 64 -8.12 6.29 -0.04
CA PHE A 64 -8.11 4.99 0.63
C PHE A 64 -6.74 4.32 0.74
N ILE A 65 -5.72 4.77 0.00
CA ILE A 65 -4.41 4.12 -0.01
C ILE A 65 -3.41 4.95 0.82
N PRO A 66 -3.08 4.53 2.06
CA PRO A 66 -1.99 5.14 2.81
C PRO A 66 -0.64 4.77 2.17
N GLU A 67 0.32 5.67 2.26
CA GLU A 67 1.67 5.45 1.75
C GLU A 67 2.43 4.46 2.66
N THR A 68 2.81 3.30 2.11
CA THR A 68 3.52 2.22 2.82
C THR A 68 5.02 2.17 2.49
N LYS A 69 5.54 3.16 1.75
CA LYS A 69 6.90 3.11 1.17
C LYS A 69 7.96 3.25 2.26
N GLY A 70 8.84 2.26 2.37
CA GLY A 70 9.95 2.26 3.33
C GLY A 70 9.59 1.73 4.73
N LEU A 71 8.37 1.22 4.92
CA LEU A 71 7.93 0.58 6.16
C LEU A 71 8.08 -0.94 6.07
N SER A 72 8.49 -1.57 7.17
CA SER A 72 8.48 -3.03 7.32
C SER A 72 7.05 -3.57 7.48
N LEU A 73 6.84 -4.87 7.23
CA LEU A 73 5.51 -5.49 7.32
C LEU A 73 4.84 -5.31 8.70
N GLU A 74 5.64 -5.24 9.78
CA GLU A 74 5.14 -5.04 11.14
C GLU A 74 4.70 -3.59 11.37
N GLU A 75 5.46 -2.63 10.84
CA GLU A 75 5.14 -1.20 10.93
C GLU A 75 3.91 -0.84 10.07
N VAL A 76 3.70 -1.55 8.96
CA VAL A 76 2.49 -1.44 8.15
C VAL A 76 1.26 -1.95 8.91
N ASP A 77 1.34 -3.10 9.60
CA ASP A 77 0.24 -3.61 10.43
C ASP A 77 -0.11 -2.62 11.55
N GLU A 78 0.89 -2.00 12.15
CA GLU A 78 0.66 -1.01 13.20
C GLU A 78 0.04 0.28 12.70
N MET A 79 0.48 0.80 11.55
CA MET A 79 -0.14 1.97 10.92
C MET A 79 -1.62 1.71 10.61
N TYR A 80 -1.96 0.50 10.11
CA TYR A 80 -3.35 0.11 9.88
C TYR A 80 -4.15 -0.02 11.18
N ARG A 81 -3.56 -0.54 12.27
CA ARG A 81 -4.19 -0.62 13.61
C ARG A 81 -4.39 0.75 14.25
N ALA A 82 -3.48 1.70 14.01
CA ALA A 82 -3.56 3.06 14.52
C ALA A 82 -4.64 3.90 13.82
N GLY A 83 -5.28 3.39 12.76
CA GLY A 83 -6.37 4.07 12.07
C GLY A 83 -5.93 5.38 11.41
N VAL A 84 -4.66 5.46 10.99
CA VAL A 84 -4.09 6.67 10.37
C VAL A 84 -4.79 6.90 9.03
N LYS A 85 -5.39 8.08 8.89
CA LYS A 85 -6.03 8.49 7.64
C LYS A 85 -5.00 8.55 6.50
N PRO A 86 -5.33 8.10 5.28
CA PRO A 86 -4.38 8.00 4.16
C PRO A 86 -3.62 9.29 3.83
N TRP A 87 -4.24 10.46 4.01
CA TRP A 87 -3.61 11.76 3.77
C TRP A 87 -2.62 12.21 4.86
N ASN A 88 -2.58 11.52 6.00
CA ASN A 88 -1.67 11.81 7.11
C ASN A 88 -0.59 10.73 7.30
N SER A 89 -0.57 9.67 6.47
CA SER A 89 0.38 8.56 6.63
C SER A 89 1.83 8.98 6.35
N VAL A 90 2.06 10.06 5.59
CA VAL A 90 3.40 10.57 5.24
C VAL A 90 4.21 11.02 6.47
N ASN A 91 3.53 11.51 7.52
CA ASN A 91 4.19 11.98 8.75
C ASN A 91 4.23 10.91 9.85
N TRP A 92 3.67 9.72 9.61
CA TRP A 92 3.62 8.69 10.64
C TRP A 92 5.00 8.03 10.78
N LYS A 93 5.55 8.09 11.99
CA LYS A 93 6.81 7.44 12.34
C LYS A 93 6.54 6.18 13.16
N PRO A 94 7.16 5.05 12.82
CA PRO A 94 7.03 3.84 13.61
C PRO A 94 7.76 3.98 14.96
N HIS A 95 7.06 3.62 16.03
CA HIS A 95 7.56 3.55 17.42
C HIS A 95 8.71 2.55 17.61
N LEU A 96 8.95 1.62 16.65
CA LEU A 96 10.10 0.70 16.69
C LEU A 96 11.43 1.45 16.52
N LEU A 97 11.47 2.52 15.71
CA LEU A 97 12.67 3.35 15.58
C LEU A 97 13.00 4.07 16.88
N ASP A 98 11.99 4.56 17.62
CA ASP A 98 12.18 5.19 18.93
C ASP A 98 12.77 4.19 19.94
N ASN A 99 12.34 2.93 19.92
CA ASN A 99 12.85 1.90 20.83
C ASN A 99 14.28 1.45 20.49
N VAL A 100 14.65 1.43 19.21
CA VAL A 100 16.03 1.11 18.78
C VAL A 100 16.97 2.27 19.13
N HIS A 101 16.58 3.53 18.84
CA HIS A 101 17.36 4.70 19.22
C HIS A 101 17.55 4.78 20.75
N LYS A 102 16.47 4.57 21.50
CA LYS A 102 16.52 4.56 22.97
C LYS A 102 17.38 3.43 23.52
N LYS A 103 17.42 2.26 22.87
CA LYS A 103 18.34 1.17 23.28
C LYS A 103 19.80 1.51 22.98
N HIS A 104 20.09 2.15 21.85
CA HIS A 104 21.46 2.56 21.51
C HIS A 104 21.98 3.65 22.46
N GLU A 105 21.17 4.67 22.77
CA GLU A 105 21.54 5.71 23.74
C GLU A 105 21.81 5.13 25.15
N VAL A 106 20.93 4.24 25.63
CA VAL A 106 21.11 3.62 26.96
C VAL A 106 22.34 2.69 26.99
N GLN A 107 22.62 1.97 25.91
CA GLN A 107 23.78 1.08 25.82
C GLN A 107 25.12 1.86 25.76
N GLU A 108 25.14 3.01 25.09
CA GLU A 108 26.31 3.90 25.04
C GLU A 108 26.55 4.58 26.39
N ASP A 109 25.50 5.04 27.08
CA ASP A 109 25.59 5.60 28.42
C ASP A 109 26.11 4.59 29.46
N ASP A 110 25.66 3.33 29.37
CA ASP A 110 26.13 2.25 30.24
C ASP A 110 27.60 1.88 29.95
N MET A 111 28.02 1.94 28.68
CA MET A 111 29.41 1.66 28.27
C MET A 111 30.37 2.79 28.65
N SER A 112 29.92 4.05 28.59
CA SER A 112 30.68 5.21 29.06
C SER A 112 30.93 5.12 30.57
N LYS A 113 29.88 4.85 31.35
CA LYS A 113 29.99 4.72 32.81
C LYS A 113 30.88 3.56 33.25
N SER A 114 31.03 2.51 32.44
CA SER A 114 31.91 1.38 32.74
C SER A 114 33.39 1.66 32.45
N HIS A 115 33.72 2.64 31.62
CA HIS A 115 35.11 3.05 31.34
C HIS A 115 35.66 4.07 32.34
N ASP A 116 34.77 4.76 33.07
CA ASP A 116 35.13 5.81 34.03
C ASP A 116 35.32 5.30 35.48
N VAL A 117 35.24 3.98 35.73
CA VAL A 117 35.37 3.33 37.07
C VAL A 117 36.65 2.52 37.17
#